data_AF-A0ABD0YRJ3-F1
#
_entry.id   AF-A0ABD0YRJ3-F1
#
_cell.length_a   1.000
_cell.length_b   1.000
_cell.length_c   1.000
_cell.angle_alpha   90.00
_cell.angle_beta   90.00
_cell.angle_gamma   90.00
#
_symmetry.space_group_name_H-M   'P 1'
#
loop_
_entity.id
_entity.type
_entity.pdbx_description
1 polymer ?
#
loop_
_entity_poly.entity_id
_entity_poly.type
_entity_poly.pdbx_seq_one_letter_code
_entity_poly.pdbx_strand_id
1 'polypeptide(L)'
;MVSKRRNMFYPEQEAGDDGNRYKRRNMFCQNKKQETTEIDGRWDNLQFVCLDGRWDNLQWLFGLVCCRALGFLRHFLGLAELFGLVLQVSERAVHAAGDINPGNKVVIFSAFVCWFLALVWPIFPLFGIGKVSCDLTCVSCGMDWSPLRGVQFWYNTAYMTAAIGLPVAVMYGSHLGRSDRSDMNYYPDSTAEDWPKPVLTNGLRARDDRSGLALSCDISFAAEDGGYPKPVRIIELRARDDIVTSLYGCLLYIWTSNSPVQTQKHAEEKRTTHAVTTSVMLWMFFNVPSALVTLMIVFRFESSISPVIVILAHISPEVGSSMLVVCFLCLDTSLREALICPTPVSQVQPFAINKIKNRRHKPIPFTNACCCC
;
A
#
# COMPACT_ATOMS: atom_id res chain seq x y z
N MET A 1 49.77 54.38 -29.97
CA MET A 1 48.34 54.34 -29.64
C MET A 1 48.18 53.65 -28.30
N VAL A 2 47.94 54.44 -27.26
CA VAL A 2 47.98 54.06 -25.84
C VAL A 2 46.54 53.99 -25.34
N SER A 3 46.06 52.80 -24.95
CA SER A 3 44.73 52.62 -24.36
C SER A 3 44.87 52.41 -22.86
N LYS A 4 44.59 53.49 -22.14
CA LYS A 4 44.70 53.70 -20.70
C LYS A 4 43.36 53.27 -20.05
N ARG A 5 43.27 52.06 -19.49
CA ARG A 5 42.12 51.67 -18.64
C ARG A 5 42.38 52.13 -17.20
N ARG A 6 41.45 52.92 -16.69
CA ARG A 6 41.43 53.51 -15.35
C ARG A 6 41.02 52.46 -14.33
N ASN A 7 41.84 52.31 -13.30
CA ASN A 7 41.46 51.69 -12.03
C ASN A 7 40.46 52.62 -11.34
N MET A 8 39.28 52.10 -11.03
CA MET A 8 38.26 52.80 -10.24
C MET A 8 38.43 52.35 -8.78
N PHE A 9 39.12 53.20 -8.02
CA PHE A 9 39.19 53.16 -6.57
C PHE A 9 37.78 53.39 -6.00
N TYR A 10 37.31 52.51 -5.12
CA TYR A 10 36.25 52.83 -4.17
C TYR A 10 36.89 53.33 -2.87
N PRO A 11 36.36 54.41 -2.26
CA PRO A 11 36.88 54.91 -1.01
C PRO A 11 36.43 54.03 0.16
N GLU A 12 37.39 53.82 1.03
CA GLU A 12 37.30 53.39 2.42
C GLU A 12 36.22 54.23 3.14
N GLN A 13 35.20 53.57 3.70
CA GLN A 13 34.16 54.23 4.49
C GLN A 13 34.30 53.80 5.95
N GLU A 14 34.56 54.80 6.76
CA GLU A 14 34.95 54.76 8.17
C GLU A 14 33.90 54.16 9.09
N ALA A 15 34.40 53.66 10.22
CA ALA A 15 33.68 53.10 11.34
C ALA A 15 32.65 54.09 11.93
N GLY A 16 31.38 53.72 11.87
CA GLY A 16 30.28 54.33 12.63
C GLY A 16 29.81 53.38 13.72
N ASP A 17 30.23 53.66 14.95
CA ASP A 17 29.66 53.16 16.19
C ASP A 17 28.24 53.72 16.35
N ASP A 18 27.22 52.88 16.26
CA ASP A 18 25.85 53.26 16.58
C ASP A 18 25.02 52.04 17.06
N GLY A 19 24.82 52.00 18.38
CA GLY A 19 23.48 51.97 18.95
C GLY A 19 22.64 50.74 18.67
N ASN A 20 22.71 49.79 19.60
CA ASN A 20 21.59 49.01 20.16
C ASN A 20 20.26 49.13 19.38
N ARG A 21 20.14 48.35 18.31
CA ARG A 21 18.86 48.10 17.65
C ARG A 21 18.63 46.60 17.69
N TYR A 22 17.77 46.17 18.62
CA TYR A 22 17.16 44.84 18.64
C TYR A 22 16.45 44.60 17.30
N LYS A 23 17.23 44.14 16.32
CA LYS A 23 16.75 43.68 15.03
C LYS A 23 16.01 42.38 15.33
N ARG A 24 14.69 42.46 15.46
CA ARG A 24 13.79 41.30 15.29
C ARG A 24 14.17 40.68 13.96
N ARG A 25 15.04 39.66 14.03
CA ARG A 25 15.34 38.82 12.88
C ARG A 25 14.08 38.02 12.65
N ASN A 26 13.24 38.52 11.74
CA ASN A 26 12.34 37.63 11.01
C ASN A 26 13.25 36.60 10.36
N MET A 27 13.28 35.43 10.98
CA MET A 27 14.09 34.28 10.63
C MET A 27 13.44 33.61 9.41
N PHE A 28 13.25 34.37 8.34
CA PHE A 28 13.09 33.82 7.01
C PHE A 28 14.49 33.42 6.56
N CYS A 29 14.66 32.17 6.13
CA CYS A 29 15.79 31.72 5.35
C CYS A 29 15.88 32.56 4.07
N GLN A 30 16.38 33.78 4.16
CA GLN A 30 16.87 34.48 2.99
C GLN A 30 18.10 33.71 2.54
N ASN A 31 18.05 33.22 1.30
CA ASN A 31 19.21 32.95 0.47
C ASN A 31 20.17 34.13 0.62
N LYS A 32 21.09 34.03 1.57
CA LYS A 32 22.24 34.91 1.61
C LYS A 32 22.99 34.51 0.36
N LYS A 33 22.87 35.32 -0.69
CA LYS A 33 23.78 35.32 -1.84
C LYS A 33 25.16 35.47 -1.20
N GLN A 34 25.82 34.35 -0.92
CA GLN A 34 27.25 34.36 -0.73
C GLN A 34 27.75 34.85 -2.09
N GLU A 35 28.25 36.09 -2.10
CA GLU A 35 29.20 36.51 -3.12
C GLU A 35 30.33 35.49 -3.08
N THR A 36 30.19 34.48 -3.94
CA THR A 36 31.27 33.58 -4.32
C THR A 36 32.28 34.48 -5.01
N THR A 37 33.28 34.89 -4.23
CA THR A 37 34.58 35.25 -4.80
C THR A 37 35.01 34.08 -5.67
N GLU A 38 35.16 34.40 -6.94
CA GLU A 38 35.61 33.55 -8.03
C GLU A 38 37.00 33.01 -7.66
N ILE A 39 37.05 31.85 -7.02
CA ILE A 39 38.27 31.07 -6.82
C ILE A 39 38.14 29.85 -7.74
N ASP A 40 39.06 29.80 -8.70
CA ASP A 40 39.18 28.86 -9.80
C ASP A 40 38.72 27.42 -9.51
N GLY A 41 37.76 26.97 -10.33
CA GLY A 41 37.95 25.73 -11.10
C GLY A 41 37.74 24.37 -10.42
N ARG A 42 37.13 24.27 -9.23
CA ARG A 42 36.82 22.95 -8.64
C ARG A 42 35.45 22.89 -7.97
N TRP A 43 34.45 22.37 -8.70
CA TRP A 43 33.07 22.23 -8.26
C TRP A 43 32.80 21.04 -7.32
N ASP A 44 33.83 20.34 -6.84
CA ASP A 44 33.65 19.06 -6.13
C ASP A 44 33.28 19.19 -4.64
N ASN A 45 33.26 20.41 -4.05
CA ASN A 45 33.18 20.56 -2.58
C ASN A 45 32.23 21.65 -2.06
N LEU A 46 31.21 22.07 -2.82
CA LEU A 46 30.13 22.89 -2.25
C LEU A 46 29.21 22.00 -1.39
N GLN A 47 29.69 21.71 -0.18
CA GLN A 47 28.88 21.20 0.91
C GLN A 47 27.80 22.24 1.22
N PHE A 48 26.55 21.91 0.93
CA PHE A 48 25.42 22.50 1.63
C PHE A 48 25.52 22.00 3.08
N VAL A 49 26.32 22.71 3.87
CA VAL A 49 26.36 22.54 5.30
C VAL A 49 25.02 23.05 5.81
N CYS A 50 24.23 22.17 6.43
CA CYS A 50 23.08 22.54 7.27
C CYS A 50 23.59 23.26 8.53
N LEU A 51 24.23 24.42 8.37
CA LEU A 51 24.61 25.33 9.43
C LEU A 51 24.29 26.74 8.93
N ASP A 52 23.29 27.39 9.51
CA ASP A 52 23.65 28.14 10.71
C ASP A 52 22.42 28.62 11.52
N GLY A 53 22.40 28.20 12.78
CA GLY A 53 21.87 29.00 13.87
C GLY A 53 20.43 28.75 14.29
N ARG A 54 20.25 27.71 15.13
CA ARG A 54 19.27 27.62 16.24
C ARG A 54 18.10 26.63 16.06
N TRP A 55 18.44 25.34 16.05
CA TRP A 55 17.58 24.18 16.37
C TRP A 55 18.48 23.06 16.93
N ASP A 56 18.91 23.20 18.18
CA ASP A 56 20.20 22.66 18.64
C ASP A 56 20.28 21.15 18.90
N ASN A 57 19.37 20.27 18.45
CA ASN A 57 19.50 18.82 18.72
C ASN A 57 18.98 17.82 17.68
N LEU A 58 18.49 18.24 16.50
CA LEU A 58 18.05 17.28 15.45
C LEU A 58 18.76 17.58 14.12
N GLN A 59 20.02 17.19 14.04
CA GLN A 59 20.78 17.19 12.79
C GLN A 59 20.97 15.75 12.31
N TRP A 60 20.96 15.55 11.00
CA TRP A 60 21.30 14.27 10.39
C TRP A 60 22.77 13.89 10.68
N LEU A 61 22.98 12.91 11.56
CA LEU A 61 24.31 12.55 12.10
C LEU A 61 25.12 11.63 11.17
N PHE A 62 24.47 10.89 10.26
CA PHE A 62 25.09 9.80 9.52
C PHE A 62 25.86 10.25 8.26
N GLY A 63 25.95 11.55 8.02
CA GLY A 63 26.63 12.12 6.86
C GLY A 63 25.90 11.95 5.53
N LEU A 64 26.48 12.53 4.48
CA LEU A 64 25.84 12.67 3.16
C LEU A 64 25.62 11.33 2.44
N VAL A 65 26.56 10.39 2.58
CA VAL A 65 26.46 9.07 1.91
C VAL A 65 25.27 8.28 2.45
N CYS A 66 25.09 8.25 3.77
CA CYS A 66 23.94 7.60 4.40
C CYS A 66 22.63 8.30 4.04
N CYS A 67 22.63 9.63 3.92
CA CYS A 67 21.47 10.40 3.47
C CYS A 67 21.02 9.99 2.06
N ARG A 68 21.98 9.88 1.12
CA ARG A 68 21.71 9.42 -0.25
C ARG A 68 21.21 7.98 -0.29
N ALA A 69 21.83 7.09 0.49
CA ALA A 69 21.43 5.69 0.59
C ALA A 69 20.01 5.54 1.17
N LEU A 70 19.66 6.30 2.22
CA LEU A 70 18.32 6.28 2.80
C LEU A 70 17.28 6.82 1.81
N GLY A 71 17.56 7.94 1.14
CA GLY A 71 16.69 8.48 0.11
C GLY A 71 16.45 7.48 -1.03
N PHE A 72 17.52 6.83 -1.50
CA PHE A 72 17.43 5.74 -2.49
C PHE A 72 16.52 4.61 -2.01
N LEU A 73 16.79 4.04 -0.82
CA LEU A 73 16.03 2.92 -0.28
C LEU A 73 14.55 3.25 -0.13
N ARG A 74 14.24 4.44 0.37
CA ARG A 74 12.86 4.90 0.56
C ARG A 74 12.10 4.97 -0.76
N HIS A 75 12.70 5.56 -1.79
CA HIS A 75 12.07 5.65 -3.12
C HIS A 75 11.97 4.28 -3.79
N PHE A 76 12.99 3.43 -3.65
CA PHE A 76 12.99 2.06 -4.17
C PHE A 76 11.88 1.21 -3.57
N LEU A 77 11.78 1.16 -2.24
CA LEU A 77 10.76 0.37 -1.56
C LEU A 77 9.36 0.91 -1.84
N GLY A 78 9.17 2.24 -1.84
CA GLY A 78 7.88 2.85 -2.19
C GLY A 78 7.43 2.54 -3.61
N LEU A 79 8.33 2.53 -4.59
CA LEU A 79 8.01 2.12 -5.96
C LEU A 79 7.80 0.62 -6.09
N ALA A 80 8.56 -0.21 -5.37
CA ALA A 80 8.37 -1.66 -5.36
C ALA A 80 7.00 -2.04 -4.80
N GLU A 81 6.56 -1.38 -3.74
CA GLU A 81 5.22 -1.51 -3.16
C GLU A 81 4.14 -1.09 -4.17
N LEU A 82 4.28 0.09 -4.79
CA LEU A 82 3.35 0.59 -5.79
C LEU A 82 3.23 -0.35 -7.00
N PHE A 83 4.35 -0.81 -7.57
CA PHE A 83 4.32 -1.75 -8.69
C PHE A 83 3.80 -3.13 -8.27
N GLY A 84 4.03 -3.56 -7.03
CA GLY A 84 3.43 -4.76 -6.47
C GLY A 84 1.91 -4.67 -6.41
N LEU A 85 1.36 -3.53 -5.98
CA LEU A 85 -0.08 -3.26 -6.01
C LEU A 85 -0.65 -3.25 -7.43
N VAL A 86 0.06 -2.63 -8.39
CA VAL A 86 -0.34 -2.68 -9.81
C VAL A 86 -0.40 -4.12 -10.30
N LEU A 87 0.61 -4.94 -9.98
CA LEU A 87 0.64 -6.34 -10.36
C LEU A 87 -0.56 -7.10 -9.80
N GLN A 88 -0.87 -6.92 -8.51
CA GLN A 88 -2.04 -7.53 -7.87
C GLN A 88 -3.36 -7.08 -8.50
N VAL A 89 -3.54 -5.79 -8.77
CA VAL A 89 -4.74 -5.27 -9.43
C VAL A 89 -4.87 -5.84 -10.84
N SER A 90 -3.76 -5.88 -11.59
CA SER A 90 -3.75 -6.41 -12.95
C SER A 90 -4.06 -7.90 -13.00
N GLU A 91 -3.55 -8.69 -12.05
CA GLU A 91 -3.87 -10.11 -11.91
C GLU A 91 -5.38 -10.31 -11.69
N ARG A 92 -5.97 -9.53 -10.78
CA ARG A 92 -7.43 -9.58 -10.52
C ARG A 92 -8.24 -9.09 -11.73
N ALA A 93 -7.74 -8.14 -12.50
CA ALA A 93 -8.38 -7.69 -13.73
C ALA A 93 -8.34 -8.76 -14.82
N VAL A 94 -7.23 -9.49 -14.96
CA VAL A 94 -7.09 -10.60 -15.92
C VAL A 94 -8.03 -11.75 -15.55
N HIS A 95 -8.08 -12.16 -14.27
CA HIS A 95 -9.02 -13.19 -13.80
C HIS A 95 -10.48 -12.80 -14.05
N ALA A 96 -10.84 -11.52 -13.91
CA ALA A 96 -12.18 -11.05 -14.20
C ALA A 96 -12.47 -10.93 -15.71
N ALA A 97 -11.44 -10.81 -16.55
CA ALA A 97 -11.59 -10.68 -18.00
C ALA A 97 -11.75 -12.03 -18.71
N GLY A 98 -11.32 -13.13 -18.10
CA GLY A 98 -11.56 -14.49 -18.58
C GLY A 98 -10.90 -15.54 -17.69
N ASP A 99 -11.24 -16.81 -17.92
CA ASP A 99 -10.68 -17.98 -17.21
C ASP A 99 -9.20 -18.30 -17.56
N ILE A 100 -8.44 -17.29 -17.98
CA ILE A 100 -7.01 -17.44 -18.25
C ILE A 100 -6.27 -17.31 -16.92
N ASN A 101 -5.92 -18.44 -16.33
CA ASN A 101 -5.00 -18.44 -15.19
C ASN A 101 -3.58 -18.12 -15.72
N PRO A 102 -2.99 -16.97 -15.35
CA PRO A 102 -1.60 -16.72 -15.68
C PRO A 102 -0.76 -17.81 -15.01
N GLY A 103 -0.01 -18.58 -15.81
CA GLY A 103 0.85 -19.61 -15.24
C GLY A 103 1.89 -18.98 -14.30
N ASN A 104 2.30 -19.70 -13.24
CA ASN A 104 3.21 -19.20 -12.20
C ASN A 104 4.49 -18.52 -12.77
N LYS A 105 4.98 -19.00 -13.92
CA LYS A 105 6.14 -18.41 -14.61
C LYS A 105 5.92 -16.95 -15.03
N VAL A 106 4.71 -16.62 -15.50
CA VAL A 106 4.34 -15.27 -15.92
C VAL A 106 4.30 -14.36 -14.70
N VAL A 107 3.68 -14.81 -13.59
CA VAL A 107 3.61 -14.03 -12.35
C VAL A 107 5.00 -13.74 -11.78
N ILE A 108 5.87 -14.75 -11.72
CA ILE A 108 7.25 -14.60 -11.23
C ILE A 108 8.04 -13.64 -12.13
N PHE A 109 7.91 -13.78 -13.46
CA PHE A 109 8.58 -12.88 -14.39
C PHE A 109 8.09 -11.44 -14.24
N SER A 110 6.78 -11.23 -14.15
CA SER A 110 6.19 -9.90 -13.92
C SER A 110 6.67 -9.28 -12.60
N ALA A 111 6.77 -10.07 -11.52
CA ALA A 111 7.32 -9.60 -10.25
C ALA A 111 8.78 -9.13 -10.43
N PHE A 112 9.62 -9.88 -11.13
CA PHE A 112 11.00 -9.48 -11.41
C PHE A 112 11.07 -8.17 -12.22
N VAL A 113 10.19 -8.01 -13.23
CA VAL A 113 10.08 -6.77 -14.01
C VAL A 113 9.67 -5.58 -13.11
N CYS A 114 8.69 -5.75 -12.23
CA CYS A 114 8.28 -4.73 -11.27
C CYS A 114 9.44 -4.30 -10.36
N TRP A 115 10.22 -5.25 -9.84
CA TRP A 115 11.42 -4.97 -9.03
C TRP A 115 12.48 -4.20 -9.82
N PHE A 116 12.74 -4.61 -11.07
CA PHE A 116 13.71 -3.91 -11.92
C PHE A 116 13.26 -2.47 -12.22
N LEU A 117 11.98 -2.26 -12.56
CA LEU A 117 11.42 -0.92 -12.77
C LEU A 117 11.49 -0.07 -11.50
N ALA A 118 11.21 -0.65 -10.33
CA ALA A 118 11.35 0.03 -9.04
C ALA A 118 12.80 0.47 -8.76
N LEU A 119 13.79 -0.29 -9.21
CA LEU A 119 15.22 0.00 -9.02
C LEU A 119 15.74 1.07 -9.98
N VAL A 120 15.29 1.05 -11.24
CA VAL A 120 15.79 1.95 -12.29
C VAL A 120 15.53 3.41 -11.97
N TRP A 121 14.38 3.77 -11.39
CA TRP A 121 14.08 5.19 -11.12
C TRP A 121 14.96 5.79 -10.01
N PRO A 122 15.08 5.21 -8.82
CA PRO A 122 15.85 5.80 -7.72
C PRO A 122 17.36 5.72 -7.91
N ILE A 123 17.88 4.91 -8.85
CA ILE A 123 19.32 4.81 -9.11
C ILE A 123 19.88 6.10 -9.73
N PHE A 124 19.09 6.85 -10.48
CA PHE A 124 19.53 8.06 -11.20
C PHE A 124 20.13 9.14 -10.30
N PRO A 125 19.52 9.48 -9.14
CA PRO A 125 20.12 10.40 -8.18
C PRO A 125 21.51 9.98 -7.65
N LEU A 126 21.84 8.68 -7.67
CA LEU A 126 23.17 8.20 -7.28
C LEU A 126 24.24 8.55 -8.34
N PHE A 127 23.84 8.71 -9.60
CA PHE A 127 24.70 9.14 -10.71
C PHE A 127 24.68 10.66 -10.94
N GLY A 128 24.08 11.43 -10.03
CA GLY A 128 23.97 12.89 -10.16
C GLY A 128 22.85 13.37 -11.09
N ILE A 129 21.99 12.47 -11.57
CA ILE A 129 20.78 12.82 -12.32
C ILE A 129 19.65 12.96 -11.30
N GLY A 130 19.47 14.18 -10.82
CA GLY A 130 18.62 14.49 -9.67
C GLY A 130 19.44 14.72 -8.41
N LYS A 131 18.79 15.16 -7.33
CA LYS A 131 19.43 15.49 -6.07
C LYS A 131 18.63 14.88 -4.92
N VAL A 132 19.32 14.19 -4.02
CA VAL A 132 18.78 13.77 -2.72
C VAL A 132 19.28 14.77 -1.69
N SER A 133 18.38 15.33 -0.92
CA SER A 133 18.70 16.27 0.16
C SER A 133 17.97 15.88 1.44
N CYS A 134 18.42 16.44 2.56
CA CYS A 134 17.65 16.41 3.79
C CYS A 134 16.33 17.15 3.57
N ASP A 135 15.29 16.65 4.21
CA ASP A 135 14.00 17.32 4.28
C ASP A 135 14.05 18.57 5.18
N LEU A 136 12.94 19.31 5.26
CA LEU A 136 12.85 20.52 6.08
C LEU A 136 13.04 20.23 7.58
N THR A 137 12.81 18.99 8.01
CA THR A 137 12.99 18.58 9.40
C THR A 137 14.43 18.18 9.73
N CYS A 138 15.27 18.01 8.71
CA CYS A 138 16.65 17.54 8.81
C CYS A 138 16.80 16.15 9.48
N VAL A 139 15.72 15.39 9.63
CA VAL A 139 15.76 14.02 10.18
C VAL A 139 15.61 12.93 9.13
N SER A 140 15.14 13.28 7.94
CA SER A 140 14.93 12.34 6.84
C SER A 140 15.60 12.85 5.57
N CYS A 141 15.94 11.93 4.69
CA CYS A 141 16.48 12.24 3.38
C CYS A 141 15.52 11.76 2.30
N GLY A 142 15.36 12.56 1.25
CA GLY A 142 14.46 12.27 0.13
C GLY A 142 14.87 13.01 -1.12
N MET A 143 14.15 12.78 -2.22
CA MET A 143 14.36 13.55 -3.44
C MET A 143 14.07 15.04 -3.22
N ASP A 144 14.96 15.87 -3.75
CA ASP A 144 14.80 17.32 -3.78
C ASP A 144 13.79 17.68 -4.87
N TRP A 145 12.56 17.97 -4.41
CA TRP A 145 11.43 18.36 -5.24
C TRP A 145 11.41 19.85 -5.58
N SER A 146 12.36 20.64 -5.06
CA SER A 146 12.41 22.06 -5.36
C SER A 146 12.56 22.25 -6.88
N PRO A 147 11.88 23.25 -7.47
CA PRO A 147 11.86 23.46 -8.92
C PRO A 147 13.22 23.96 -9.41
N LEU A 148 14.13 23.01 -9.63
CA LEU A 148 15.48 23.21 -10.09
C LEU A 148 15.52 23.22 -11.62
N ARG A 149 16.14 24.24 -12.21
CA ARG A 149 16.26 24.37 -13.66
C ARG A 149 17.12 23.23 -14.24
N GLY A 150 16.87 22.85 -15.49
CA GLY A 150 17.71 21.91 -16.24
C GLY A 150 17.28 20.44 -16.09
N VAL A 151 18.26 19.54 -15.98
CA VAL A 151 18.06 18.07 -16.02
C VAL A 151 17.19 17.57 -14.86
N GLN A 152 17.31 18.18 -13.68
CA GLN A 152 16.55 17.77 -12.50
C GLN A 152 15.04 18.00 -12.63
N PHE A 153 14.62 19.09 -13.27
CA PHE A 153 13.21 19.34 -13.57
C PHE A 153 12.62 18.21 -14.42
N TRP A 154 13.33 17.80 -15.47
CA TRP A 154 12.90 16.74 -16.37
C TRP A 154 12.86 15.38 -15.69
N TYR A 155 13.88 15.09 -14.87
CA TYR A 155 13.90 13.86 -14.07
C TYR A 155 12.73 13.79 -13.08
N ASN A 156 12.49 14.85 -12.29
CA ASN A 156 11.38 14.89 -11.33
C ASN A 156 10.02 14.79 -12.05
N THR A 157 9.87 15.47 -13.19
CA THR A 157 8.65 15.39 -14.01
C THR A 157 8.44 13.97 -14.56
N ALA A 158 9.48 13.36 -15.12
CA ALA A 158 9.42 12.00 -15.65
C ALA A 158 9.13 10.99 -14.54
N TYR A 159 9.74 11.13 -13.36
CA TYR A 159 9.49 10.30 -12.20
C TYR A 159 8.02 10.40 -11.75
N MET A 160 7.49 11.62 -11.57
CA MET A 160 6.10 11.81 -11.13
C MET A 160 5.09 11.28 -12.15
N THR A 161 5.35 11.46 -13.44
CA THR A 161 4.41 11.03 -14.50
C THR A 161 4.50 9.53 -14.77
N ALA A 162 5.69 8.99 -15.00
CA ALA A 162 5.88 7.61 -15.43
C ALA A 162 6.00 6.62 -14.26
N ALA A 163 6.68 6.98 -13.17
CA ALA A 163 6.88 6.07 -12.04
C ALA A 163 5.71 6.07 -11.05
N ILE A 164 4.96 7.18 -10.95
CA ILE A 164 3.80 7.29 -10.03
C ILE A 164 2.48 7.41 -10.80
N GLY A 165 2.37 8.40 -11.70
CA GLY A 165 1.12 8.72 -12.39
C GLY A 165 0.59 7.56 -13.24
N LEU A 166 1.45 6.92 -14.03
CA LEU A 166 1.06 5.79 -14.88
C LEU A 166 0.56 4.58 -14.07
N PRO A 167 1.28 4.08 -13.04
CA PRO A 167 0.75 3.06 -12.11
C PRO A 167 -0.62 3.37 -11.52
N VAL A 168 -0.81 4.60 -11.04
CA VAL A 168 -2.10 5.04 -10.47
C VAL A 168 -3.21 5.01 -11.53
N ALA A 169 -2.91 5.47 -12.74
CA ALA A 169 -3.85 5.42 -13.87
C ALA A 169 -4.21 3.97 -14.24
N VAL A 170 -3.25 3.04 -14.23
CA VAL A 170 -3.50 1.61 -14.48
C VAL A 170 -4.39 1.00 -13.40
N MET A 171 -4.13 1.30 -12.12
CA MET A 171 -4.99 0.83 -11.01
C MET A 171 -6.41 1.35 -11.17
N TYR A 172 -6.57 2.66 -11.43
CA TYR A 172 -7.88 3.28 -11.60
C TYR A 172 -8.64 2.74 -12.82
N GLY A 173 -7.97 2.63 -13.98
CA GLY A 173 -8.56 2.08 -15.19
C GLY A 173 -9.03 0.63 -15.05
N SER A 174 -8.28 -0.18 -14.28
CA SER A 174 -8.65 -1.57 -13.98
C SER A 174 -9.91 -1.66 -13.13
N HIS A 175 -10.13 -0.71 -12.20
CA HIS A 175 -11.35 -0.64 -11.40
C HIS A 175 -12.55 -0.16 -12.22
N LEU A 176 -12.38 0.86 -13.07
CA LEU A 176 -13.46 1.37 -13.93
C LEU A 176 -13.97 0.28 -14.88
N GLY A 177 -13.07 -0.44 -15.56
CA GLY A 177 -13.46 -1.52 -16.47
C GLY A 177 -14.20 -2.68 -15.80
N ARG A 178 -14.07 -2.84 -14.48
CA ARG A 178 -14.79 -3.87 -13.71
C ARG A 178 -16.21 -3.43 -13.34
N SER A 179 -16.43 -2.14 -13.12
CA SER A 179 -17.75 -1.60 -12.79
C SER A 179 -18.74 -1.91 -13.91
N ASP A 180 -18.38 -1.59 -15.16
CA ASP A 180 -19.25 -1.78 -16.32
C ASP A 180 -19.63 -3.26 -16.56
N ARG A 181 -18.72 -4.19 -16.23
CA ARG A 181 -18.95 -5.63 -16.45
C ARG A 181 -19.83 -6.28 -15.39
N SER A 182 -19.86 -5.71 -14.19
CA SER A 182 -20.61 -6.27 -13.07
C SER A 182 -22.12 -6.12 -13.27
N ASP A 183 -22.54 -5.00 -13.86
CA ASP A 183 -23.96 -4.72 -14.12
C ASP A 183 -24.54 -5.63 -15.22
N MET A 184 -23.71 -6.05 -16.18
CA MET A 184 -24.15 -6.89 -17.29
C MET A 184 -24.39 -8.36 -16.88
N ASN A 185 -23.68 -8.86 -15.86
CA ASN A 185 -23.83 -10.24 -15.37
C ASN A 185 -24.89 -10.40 -14.27
N TYR A 186 -25.43 -9.29 -13.72
CA TYR A 186 -26.40 -9.35 -12.62
C TYR A 186 -27.86 -9.48 -13.07
N TYR A 187 -28.15 -9.39 -14.36
CA TYR A 187 -29.41 -9.90 -14.90
C TYR A 187 -29.22 -11.37 -15.23
N PRO A 188 -29.55 -12.32 -14.31
CA PRO A 188 -29.68 -13.71 -14.72
C PRO A 188 -30.72 -13.70 -15.83
N ASP A 189 -30.35 -14.30 -16.96
CA ASP A 189 -31.21 -14.47 -18.11
C ASP A 189 -32.57 -14.93 -17.60
N SER A 190 -33.56 -14.05 -17.66
CA SER A 190 -34.90 -14.26 -17.07
C SER A 190 -35.67 -15.37 -17.79
N THR A 191 -35.03 -16.03 -18.76
CA THR A 191 -35.48 -17.21 -19.49
C THR A 191 -34.99 -18.53 -18.89
N ALA A 192 -34.15 -18.52 -17.84
CA ALA A 192 -33.80 -19.73 -17.09
C ALA A 192 -34.99 -20.20 -16.22
N GLU A 193 -35.85 -21.00 -16.85
CA GLU A 193 -37.02 -21.69 -16.29
C GLU A 193 -36.76 -22.31 -14.91
N ASP A 194 -37.65 -21.97 -13.96
CA ASP A 194 -38.21 -22.81 -12.90
C ASP A 194 -37.27 -23.77 -12.17
N TRP A 195 -36.19 -23.26 -11.57
CA TRP A 195 -35.52 -23.99 -10.49
C TRP A 195 -36.45 -24.02 -9.25
N PRO A 196 -36.78 -25.21 -8.70
CA PRO A 196 -37.64 -25.32 -7.53
C PRO A 196 -37.03 -24.57 -6.36
N LYS A 197 -37.74 -23.55 -5.86
CA LYS A 197 -37.33 -22.76 -4.70
C LYS A 197 -37.28 -23.69 -3.49
N PRO A 198 -36.15 -23.81 -2.77
CA PRO A 198 -36.12 -24.55 -1.52
C PRO A 198 -37.06 -23.86 -0.52
N VAL A 199 -38.09 -24.56 -0.09
CA VAL A 199 -39.05 -24.09 0.92
C VAL A 199 -38.34 -24.09 2.27
N LEU A 200 -37.83 -22.93 2.72
CA LEU A 200 -37.36 -22.76 4.10
C LEU A 200 -38.57 -22.67 5.04
N THR A 201 -38.88 -23.76 5.74
CA THR A 201 -39.77 -23.71 6.90
C THR A 201 -38.98 -23.23 8.12
N ASN A 202 -38.97 -21.93 8.38
CA ASN A 202 -38.37 -21.37 9.60
C ASN A 202 -39.27 -21.63 10.81
N GLY A 203 -38.95 -22.64 11.61
CA GLY A 203 -39.51 -22.83 12.95
C GLY A 203 -38.65 -22.15 14.00
N LEU A 204 -38.86 -20.86 14.28
CA LEU A 204 -38.25 -20.19 15.43
C LEU A 204 -38.89 -20.72 16.73
N ARG A 205 -38.19 -21.60 17.46
CA ARG A 205 -38.54 -21.97 18.84
C ARG A 205 -37.69 -21.15 19.80
N ALA A 206 -38.29 -20.16 20.45
CA ALA A 206 -37.70 -19.54 21.64
C ALA A 206 -37.72 -20.57 22.79
N ARG A 207 -36.55 -20.97 23.27
CA ARG A 207 -36.41 -21.79 24.47
C ARG A 207 -36.06 -20.86 25.63
N ASP A 208 -37.01 -20.68 26.53
CA ASP A 208 -36.90 -19.78 27.69
C ASP A 208 -36.18 -20.51 28.84
N ASP A 209 -34.84 -20.50 28.83
CA ASP A 209 -34.04 -20.99 29.95
C ASP A 209 -33.61 -19.80 30.83
N ARG A 210 -34.08 -19.79 32.08
CA ARG A 210 -33.98 -18.71 33.10
C ARG A 210 -32.56 -18.36 33.60
N SER A 211 -31.52 -18.62 32.83
CA SER A 211 -30.14 -18.27 33.21
C SER A 211 -29.31 -17.88 31.99
N GLY A 212 -29.55 -16.66 31.50
CA GLY A 212 -28.72 -15.99 30.49
C GLY A 212 -29.28 -16.10 29.06
N LEU A 213 -29.40 -14.96 28.38
CA LEU A 213 -29.79 -14.90 26.96
C LEU A 213 -28.73 -15.60 26.10
N ALA A 214 -28.99 -16.86 25.74
CA ALA A 214 -28.31 -17.55 24.66
C ALA A 214 -29.25 -17.57 23.45
N LEU A 215 -28.89 -16.85 22.38
CA LEU A 215 -29.61 -16.91 21.11
C LEU A 215 -29.07 -18.14 20.34
N SER A 216 -29.76 -19.28 20.43
CA SER A 216 -29.47 -20.44 19.59
C SER A 216 -30.29 -20.37 18.30
N CYS A 217 -29.63 -20.31 17.14
CA CYS A 217 -30.27 -20.40 15.84
C CYS A 217 -30.08 -21.82 15.28
N ASP A 218 -31.13 -22.65 15.36
CA ASP A 218 -31.15 -23.97 14.74
C ASP A 218 -31.63 -23.86 13.29
N ILE A 219 -30.70 -23.91 12.33
CA ILE A 219 -31.03 -23.99 10.90
C ILE A 219 -31.04 -25.46 10.50
N SER A 220 -32.24 -26.02 10.31
CA SER A 220 -32.42 -27.39 9.82
C SER A 220 -32.75 -27.36 8.33
N PHE A 221 -31.97 -28.04 7.50
CA PHE A 221 -32.29 -28.24 6.09
C PHE A 221 -33.06 -29.56 5.94
N ALA A 222 -34.34 -29.48 5.55
CA ALA A 222 -35.09 -30.66 5.15
C ALA A 222 -34.64 -31.05 3.73
N ALA A 223 -33.97 -32.19 3.61
CA ALA A 223 -33.75 -32.81 2.32
C ALA A 223 -35.05 -33.54 1.94
N GLU A 224 -35.72 -33.09 0.88
CA GLU A 224 -36.73 -33.93 0.22
C GLU A 224 -36.01 -35.11 -0.43
N ASP A 225 -36.44 -36.30 -0.01
CA ASP A 225 -36.17 -37.63 -0.54
C ASP A 225 -34.77 -38.25 -0.34
N GLY A 226 -34.62 -38.92 0.80
CA GLY A 226 -33.97 -40.25 0.88
C GLY A 226 -32.50 -40.33 1.31
N GLY A 227 -31.85 -39.22 1.66
CA GLY A 227 -30.45 -39.21 2.13
C GLY A 227 -30.30 -38.83 3.60
N TYR A 228 -29.58 -39.63 4.40
CA TYR A 228 -29.31 -39.36 5.82
C TYR A 228 -28.74 -37.93 6.02
N PRO A 229 -29.35 -37.11 6.90
CA PRO A 229 -28.86 -35.75 7.15
C PRO A 229 -27.50 -35.79 7.86
N LYS A 230 -26.53 -35.04 7.34
CA LYS A 230 -25.26 -34.80 8.05
C LYS A 230 -25.53 -33.80 9.20
N PRO A 231 -25.07 -34.08 10.43
CA PRO A 231 -25.23 -33.14 11.53
C PRO A 231 -24.37 -31.88 11.29
N VAL A 232 -25.04 -30.72 11.27
CA VAL A 232 -24.38 -29.41 11.25
C VAL A 232 -24.01 -29.06 12.69
N ARG A 233 -22.72 -28.77 12.95
CA ARG A 233 -22.27 -28.32 14.28
C ARG A 233 -22.68 -26.87 14.49
N ILE A 234 -23.42 -26.63 15.56
CA ILE A 234 -23.74 -25.29 16.07
C ILE A 234 -22.52 -24.78 16.82
N ILE A 235 -22.02 -23.59 16.48
CA ILE A 235 -20.90 -22.92 17.15
C ILE A 235 -21.47 -21.79 18.01
N GLU A 236 -21.34 -21.91 19.32
CA GLU A 236 -21.70 -20.87 20.29
C GLU A 236 -20.54 -19.86 20.40
N LEU A 237 -20.76 -18.60 20.01
CA LEU A 237 -19.78 -17.52 20.15
C LEU A 237 -20.12 -16.68 21.38
N ARG A 238 -19.21 -16.69 22.38
CA ARG A 238 -19.32 -15.90 23.60
C ARG A 238 -18.56 -14.58 23.43
N ALA A 239 -19.27 -13.47 23.24
CA ALA A 239 -18.68 -12.15 23.09
C ALA A 239 -18.07 -11.64 24.42
N ARG A 240 -16.84 -11.10 24.37
CA ARG A 240 -16.20 -10.41 25.48
C ARG A 240 -15.63 -9.05 25.01
N ASP A 241 -16.17 -7.99 25.60
CA ASP A 241 -15.72 -6.61 25.87
C ASP A 241 -14.98 -5.70 24.85
N ASP A 242 -14.74 -6.06 23.59
CA ASP A 242 -14.31 -5.07 22.58
C ASP A 242 -15.36 -4.88 21.48
N ILE A 243 -16.30 -3.94 21.73
CA ILE A 243 -17.49 -3.70 20.90
C ILE A 243 -17.14 -3.29 19.46
N VAL A 244 -16.06 -2.54 19.23
CA VAL A 244 -15.69 -2.04 17.89
C VAL A 244 -15.09 -3.15 17.03
N THR A 245 -14.21 -3.98 17.60
CA THR A 245 -13.59 -5.13 16.92
C THR A 245 -14.59 -6.28 16.73
N SER A 246 -15.50 -6.46 17.69
CA SER A 246 -16.56 -7.47 17.67
C SER A 246 -17.67 -7.13 16.66
N LEU A 247 -18.06 -5.86 16.52
CA LEU A 247 -19.04 -5.45 15.51
C LEU A 247 -18.49 -5.60 14.08
N TYR A 248 -17.22 -5.24 13.84
CA TYR A 248 -16.58 -5.42 12.53
C TYR A 248 -16.41 -6.92 12.20
N GLY A 249 -16.04 -7.74 13.19
CA GLY A 249 -15.95 -9.20 13.04
C GLY A 249 -17.29 -9.89 12.81
N CYS A 250 -18.34 -9.50 13.53
CA CYS A 250 -19.69 -10.06 13.38
C CYS A 250 -20.35 -9.67 12.05
N LEU A 251 -20.12 -8.45 11.55
CA LEU A 251 -20.62 -8.03 10.23
C LEU A 251 -19.90 -8.78 9.09
N LEU A 252 -18.60 -9.02 9.20
CA LEU A 252 -17.84 -9.85 8.25
C LEU A 252 -18.23 -11.33 8.33
N TYR A 253 -18.54 -11.85 9.52
CA TYR A 253 -18.92 -13.25 9.72
C TYR A 253 -20.34 -13.56 9.22
N ILE A 254 -21.31 -12.67 9.48
CA ILE A 254 -22.70 -12.86 9.01
C ILE A 254 -22.80 -12.76 7.48
N TRP A 255 -21.93 -11.97 6.84
CA TRP A 255 -21.92 -11.87 5.37
C TRP A 255 -21.31 -13.08 4.67
N THR A 256 -20.57 -13.93 5.38
CA THR A 256 -19.74 -14.98 4.78
C THR A 256 -20.30 -16.40 4.88
N SER A 257 -21.39 -16.64 5.63
CA SER A 257 -21.79 -18.02 6.02
C SER A 257 -22.88 -18.71 5.18
N ASN A 258 -23.48 -18.08 4.15
CA ASN A 258 -24.59 -18.68 3.39
C ASN A 258 -24.39 -18.65 1.87
N SER A 259 -23.55 -19.54 1.32
CA SER A 259 -23.38 -19.66 -0.14
C SER A 259 -23.04 -21.11 -0.57
N PRO A 260 -23.85 -21.76 -1.44
CA PRO A 260 -23.66 -23.14 -1.91
C PRO A 260 -22.50 -23.33 -2.91
N VAL A 261 -21.53 -24.19 -2.59
CA VAL A 261 -20.39 -24.77 -3.37
C VAL A 261 -19.95 -24.14 -4.72
N GLN A 262 -20.79 -23.92 -5.74
CA GLN A 262 -20.41 -23.13 -6.93
C GLN A 262 -20.25 -21.63 -6.64
N THR A 263 -21.00 -21.12 -5.67
CA THR A 263 -20.83 -19.78 -5.11
C THR A 263 -19.59 -19.65 -4.23
N GLN A 264 -18.94 -20.75 -3.79
CA GLN A 264 -17.74 -20.63 -2.96
C GLN A 264 -16.55 -20.06 -3.72
N LYS A 265 -16.29 -20.54 -4.96
CA LYS A 265 -15.21 -20.01 -5.80
C LYS A 265 -15.43 -18.52 -6.11
N HIS A 266 -16.66 -18.14 -6.45
CA HIS A 266 -17.02 -16.74 -6.68
C HIS A 266 -16.96 -15.88 -5.40
N ALA A 267 -17.34 -16.43 -4.24
CA ALA A 267 -17.24 -15.74 -2.96
C ALA A 267 -15.78 -15.51 -2.57
N GLU A 268 -14.91 -16.49 -2.80
CA GLU A 268 -13.46 -16.38 -2.56
C GLU A 268 -12.81 -15.33 -3.50
N GLU A 269 -13.17 -15.35 -4.79
CA GLU A 269 -12.70 -14.34 -5.74
C GLU A 269 -13.19 -12.93 -5.36
N LYS A 270 -14.44 -12.81 -4.90
CA LYS A 270 -15.00 -11.54 -4.42
C LYS A 270 -14.25 -11.03 -3.19
N ARG A 271 -13.92 -11.90 -2.23
CA ARG A 271 -13.16 -11.54 -1.02
C ARG A 271 -11.74 -11.10 -1.36
N THR A 272 -11.03 -11.86 -2.19
CA THR A 272 -9.65 -11.50 -2.60
C THR A 272 -9.61 -10.20 -3.39
N THR A 273 -10.58 -9.98 -4.29
CA THR A 273 -10.71 -8.70 -5.01
C THR A 273 -10.99 -7.55 -4.05
N HIS A 274 -11.88 -7.76 -3.07
CA HIS A 274 -12.14 -6.75 -2.04
C HIS A 274 -10.88 -6.43 -1.24
N ALA A 275 -10.10 -7.44 -0.83
CA ALA A 275 -8.85 -7.24 -0.10
C ALA A 275 -7.81 -6.42 -0.88
N VAL A 276 -7.62 -6.71 -2.17
CA VAL A 276 -6.74 -5.93 -3.05
C VAL A 276 -7.26 -4.50 -3.19
N THR A 277 -8.57 -4.32 -3.39
CA THR A 277 -9.18 -2.98 -3.52
C THR A 277 -9.00 -2.17 -2.24
N THR A 278 -9.25 -2.76 -1.07
CA THR A 278 -9.04 -2.12 0.24
C THR A 278 -7.57 -1.75 0.42
N SER A 279 -6.63 -2.62 0.03
CA SER A 279 -5.19 -2.37 0.09
C SER A 279 -4.79 -1.16 -0.76
N VAL A 280 -5.29 -1.07 -1.99
CA VAL A 280 -5.04 0.08 -2.89
C VAL A 280 -5.60 1.37 -2.30
N MET A 281 -6.82 1.36 -1.79
CA MET A 281 -7.44 2.55 -1.17
C MET A 281 -6.65 3.02 0.05
N LEU A 282 -6.17 2.08 0.88
CA LEU A 282 -5.37 2.38 2.06
C LEU A 282 -4.01 2.96 1.65
N TRP A 283 -3.35 2.36 0.65
CA TRP A 283 -2.11 2.89 0.10
C TRP A 283 -2.28 4.32 -0.41
N MET A 284 -3.32 4.59 -1.19
CA MET A 284 -3.62 5.94 -1.69
C MET A 284 -3.86 6.91 -0.52
N PHE A 285 -4.69 6.53 0.45
CA PHE A 285 -4.99 7.35 1.62
C PHE A 285 -3.73 7.80 2.36
N PHE A 286 -2.78 6.87 2.60
CA PHE A 286 -1.54 7.17 3.30
C PHE A 286 -0.50 7.90 2.43
N ASN A 287 -0.55 7.77 1.10
CA ASN A 287 0.41 8.44 0.21
C ASN A 287 -0.07 9.83 -0.27
N VAL A 288 -1.37 10.13 -0.20
CA VAL A 288 -1.95 11.43 -0.61
C VAL A 288 -1.30 12.63 0.12
N PRO A 289 -1.07 12.62 1.45
CA PRO A 289 -0.40 13.73 2.12
C PRO A 289 1.00 14.02 1.57
N SER A 290 1.77 12.96 1.29
CA SER A 290 3.12 13.06 0.72
C SER A 290 3.11 13.62 -0.70
N ALA A 291 2.18 13.15 -1.53
CA ALA A 291 1.98 13.66 -2.89
C ALA A 291 1.54 15.13 -2.87
N LEU A 292 0.67 15.52 -1.94
CA LEU A 292 0.18 16.90 -1.81
C LEU A 292 1.31 17.85 -1.41
N VAL A 293 2.13 17.48 -0.42
CA VAL A 293 3.30 18.30 -0.02
C VAL A 293 4.29 18.43 -1.18
N THR A 294 4.57 17.33 -1.87
CA THR A 294 5.44 17.33 -3.06
C THR A 294 4.91 18.29 -4.12
N LEU A 295 3.61 18.24 -4.39
CA LEU A 295 2.94 19.11 -5.34
C LEU A 295 3.00 20.59 -4.91
N MET A 296 2.77 20.89 -3.62
CA MET A 296 2.90 22.24 -3.09
C MET A 296 4.31 22.80 -3.24
N ILE A 297 5.35 21.98 -3.02
CA ILE A 297 6.75 22.36 -3.23
C ILE A 297 7.01 22.65 -4.70
N VAL A 298 6.54 21.80 -5.62
CA VAL A 298 6.69 22.00 -7.07
C VAL A 298 6.05 23.30 -7.53
N PHE A 299 4.87 23.65 -7.00
CA PHE A 299 4.16 24.89 -7.30
C PHE A 299 4.66 26.12 -6.51
N ARG A 300 5.75 25.99 -5.74
CA ARG A 300 6.36 27.08 -4.96
C ARG A 300 5.46 27.67 -3.87
N PHE A 301 4.57 26.88 -3.28
CA PHE A 301 3.78 27.29 -2.11
C PHE A 301 4.55 27.14 -0.78
N GLU A 302 5.87 27.32 -0.80
CA GLU A 302 6.77 27.04 0.34
C GLU A 302 6.39 27.85 1.59
N SER A 303 5.95 29.10 1.43
CA SER A 303 5.58 29.97 2.55
C SER A 303 4.35 29.50 3.34
N SER A 304 3.55 28.60 2.78
CA SER A 304 2.29 28.15 3.36
C SER A 304 2.38 26.77 4.01
N ILE A 305 3.51 26.07 3.87
CA ILE A 305 3.65 24.69 4.36
C ILE A 305 4.04 24.72 5.84
N SER A 306 3.11 24.30 6.70
CA SER A 306 3.41 24.09 8.12
C SER A 306 4.39 22.91 8.29
N PRO A 307 5.41 23.01 9.17
CA PRO A 307 6.33 21.91 9.46
C PRO A 307 5.63 20.61 9.89
N VAL A 308 4.48 20.73 10.57
CA VAL A 308 3.66 19.58 11.00
C VAL A 308 3.17 18.77 9.80
N ILE A 309 2.77 19.43 8.72
CA ILE A 309 2.29 18.77 7.50
C ILE A 309 3.45 18.01 6.84
N VAL A 310 4.67 18.57 6.85
CA VAL A 310 5.86 17.90 6.28
C VAL A 310 6.20 16.63 7.07
N ILE A 311 6.17 16.70 8.40
CA ILE A 311 6.40 15.54 9.27
C ILE A 311 5.35 14.45 9.02
N LEU A 312 4.06 14.83 8.99
CA LEU A 312 2.98 13.89 8.72
C LEU A 312 3.09 13.27 7.32
N ALA A 313 3.44 14.06 6.32
CA ALA A 313 3.68 13.60 4.95
C ALA A 313 4.82 12.58 4.85
N HIS A 314 5.82 12.64 5.74
CA HIS A 314 6.90 11.65 5.80
C HIS A 314 6.53 10.40 6.61
N ILE A 315 5.77 10.52 7.69
CA ILE A 315 5.37 9.36 8.51
C ILE A 315 4.28 8.55 7.81
N SER A 316 3.37 9.23 7.10
CA SER A 316 2.17 8.62 6.53
C SER A 316 2.45 7.45 5.58
N PRO A 317 3.37 7.54 4.60
CA PRO A 317 3.70 6.40 3.73
C PRO A 317 4.26 5.19 4.48
N GLU A 318 5.10 5.41 5.51
CA GLU A 318 5.69 4.31 6.31
C GLU A 318 4.61 3.55 7.09
N VAL A 319 3.64 4.29 7.65
CA VAL A 319 2.45 3.69 8.29
C VAL A 319 1.63 2.94 7.24
N GLY A 320 1.45 3.50 6.05
CA GLY A 320 0.77 2.87 4.93
C GLY A 320 1.33 1.49 4.59
N SER A 321 2.66 1.38 4.43
CA SER A 321 3.33 0.11 4.13
C SER A 321 3.09 -0.94 5.23
N SER A 322 3.12 -0.54 6.50
CA SER A 322 2.82 -1.45 7.63
C SER A 322 1.35 -1.88 7.65
N MET A 323 0.44 -0.97 7.30
CA MET A 323 -0.99 -1.25 7.28
C MET A 323 -1.40 -2.18 6.16
N LEU A 324 -0.68 -2.21 5.03
CA LEU A 324 -0.91 -3.22 3.99
C LEU A 324 -0.71 -4.64 4.51
N VAL A 325 0.35 -4.88 5.29
CA VAL A 325 0.61 -6.21 5.88
C VAL A 325 -0.54 -6.61 6.80
N VAL A 326 -0.98 -5.68 7.66
CA VAL A 326 -2.14 -5.91 8.54
C VAL A 326 -3.41 -6.18 7.73
N CYS A 327 -3.62 -5.44 6.64
CA CYS A 327 -4.76 -5.61 5.75
C CYS A 327 -4.80 -7.02 5.15
N PHE A 328 -3.68 -7.53 4.63
CA PHE A 328 -3.60 -8.91 4.12
C PHE A 328 -3.82 -9.95 5.21
N LEU A 329 -3.23 -9.79 6.40
CA LEU A 329 -3.42 -10.72 7.52
C LEU A 329 -4.87 -10.76 8.02
N CYS A 330 -5.58 -9.64 7.97
CA CYS A 330 -6.97 -9.54 8.42
C CYS A 330 -7.97 -10.01 7.36
N LEU A 331 -7.72 -9.73 6.08
CA LEU A 331 -8.68 -9.99 4.99
C LEU A 331 -8.47 -11.32 4.28
N ASP A 332 -7.24 -11.85 4.25
CA ASP A 332 -6.93 -13.14 3.64
C ASP A 332 -6.99 -14.26 4.69
N THR A 333 -8.13 -14.95 4.72
CA THR A 333 -8.34 -16.09 5.63
C THR A 333 -7.38 -17.23 5.35
N SER A 334 -7.02 -17.46 4.09
CA SER A 334 -6.14 -18.56 3.68
C SER A 334 -4.71 -18.32 4.17
N LEU A 335 -4.23 -17.07 4.06
CA LEU A 335 -2.93 -16.69 4.62
C LEU A 335 -2.91 -16.81 6.14
N ARG A 336 -3.99 -16.37 6.80
CA ARG A 336 -4.12 -16.46 8.26
C ARG A 336 -4.15 -17.91 8.74
N GLU A 337 -4.91 -18.76 8.08
CA GLU A 337 -4.95 -20.20 8.38
C GLU A 337 -3.59 -20.86 8.19
N ALA A 338 -2.86 -20.52 7.12
CA ALA A 338 -1.51 -21.01 6.88
C ALA A 338 -0.49 -20.55 7.94
N LEU A 339 -0.68 -19.35 8.53
CA LEU A 339 0.18 -18.81 9.59
C LEU A 339 -0.15 -19.36 10.99
N ILE A 340 -1.43 -19.51 11.33
CA ILE A 340 -1.87 -20.00 12.66
C ILE A 340 -1.69 -21.51 12.76
N CYS A 341 -2.07 -22.23 11.71
CA CYS A 341 -1.90 -23.67 11.61
C CYS A 341 -0.95 -23.92 10.45
N PRO A 342 0.39 -23.90 10.67
CA PRO A 342 1.34 -24.43 9.71
C PRO A 342 1.10 -25.93 9.65
N THR A 343 0.05 -26.32 8.91
CA THR A 343 -0.15 -27.71 8.55
C THR A 343 1.12 -28.08 7.81
N PRO A 344 1.83 -29.15 8.23
CA PRO A 344 2.91 -29.65 7.41
C PRO A 344 2.28 -29.86 6.05
N VAL A 345 2.83 -29.18 5.03
CA VAL A 345 2.44 -29.29 3.62
C VAL A 345 2.66 -30.75 3.23
N SER A 346 1.75 -31.59 3.70
CA SER A 346 1.59 -32.96 3.34
C SER A 346 1.03 -32.80 1.96
N GLN A 347 1.96 -32.83 0.99
CA GLN A 347 1.71 -32.76 -0.43
C GLN A 347 0.33 -33.36 -0.66
N VAL A 348 -0.65 -32.49 -0.90
CA VAL A 348 -1.88 -32.90 -1.55
C VAL A 348 -1.36 -33.26 -2.93
N GLN A 349 -0.83 -34.49 -3.06
CA GLN A 349 -0.59 -35.08 -4.34
C GLN A 349 -1.91 -34.85 -5.06
N PRO A 350 -1.90 -34.12 -6.20
CA PRO A 350 -3.11 -33.93 -6.97
C PRO A 350 -3.64 -35.33 -7.12
N PHE A 351 -4.79 -35.60 -6.49
CA PHE A 351 -5.38 -36.92 -6.43
C PHE A 351 -5.32 -37.38 -7.87
N ALA A 352 -4.39 -38.28 -8.16
CA ALA A 352 -4.30 -38.85 -9.47
C ALA A 352 -5.67 -39.48 -9.56
N ILE A 353 -6.54 -38.90 -10.40
CA ILE A 353 -7.75 -39.54 -10.87
C ILE A 353 -7.21 -40.66 -11.76
N ASN A 354 -6.53 -41.60 -11.12
CA ASN A 354 -6.30 -42.92 -11.62
C ASN A 354 -7.71 -43.40 -11.86
N LYS A 355 -7.99 -43.67 -13.14
CA LYS A 355 -9.03 -44.57 -13.62
C LYS A 355 -8.95 -45.85 -12.78
N ILE A 356 -9.51 -45.86 -11.57
CA ILE A 356 -9.70 -47.07 -10.79
C ILE A 356 -10.94 -47.72 -11.36
N LYS A 357 -10.70 -48.47 -12.42
CA LYS A 357 -11.59 -49.50 -12.92
C LYS A 357 -11.74 -50.52 -11.79
N ASN A 358 -12.91 -50.55 -11.16
CA ASN A 358 -13.44 -51.66 -10.36
C ASN A 358 -12.44 -52.43 -9.48
N ARG A 359 -12.15 -51.94 -8.27
CA ARG A 359 -11.77 -52.82 -7.15
C ARG A 359 -12.54 -52.43 -5.90
N ARG A 360 -13.27 -53.41 -5.36
CA ARG A 360 -14.09 -53.32 -4.15
C ARG A 360 -13.20 -52.96 -2.96
N HIS A 361 -13.40 -51.80 -2.34
CA HIS A 361 -12.68 -51.38 -1.14
C HIS A 361 -13.28 -51.99 0.13
N LYS A 362 -12.41 -52.55 0.97
CA LYS A 362 -12.66 -52.71 2.42
C LYS A 362 -12.53 -51.34 3.11
N PRO A 363 -13.35 -51.02 4.12
CA PRO A 363 -13.23 -49.78 4.88
C PRO A 363 -11.96 -49.78 5.73
N ILE A 364 -11.14 -48.74 5.58
CA ILE A 364 -10.02 -48.45 6.48
C ILE A 364 -10.55 -47.48 7.55
N PRO A 365 -10.38 -47.77 8.85
CA PRO A 365 -10.82 -46.87 9.91
C PRO A 365 -9.97 -45.58 9.91
N PHE A 366 -10.65 -44.44 9.78
CA PHE A 366 -10.05 -43.13 9.98
C PHE A 366 -9.78 -42.92 11.48
N THR A 367 -8.54 -43.14 11.91
CA THR A 367 -7.99 -42.60 13.15
C THR A 367 -7.01 -41.51 12.79
N ASN A 368 -7.40 -40.25 12.99
CA ASN A 368 -6.69 -39.29 13.84
C ASN A 368 -7.33 -37.92 13.68
N ALA A 369 -7.92 -37.45 14.79
CA ALA A 369 -8.27 -36.07 14.99
C ALA A 369 -6.99 -35.24 14.97
N CYS A 370 -6.88 -34.30 14.02
CA CYS A 370 -6.02 -33.14 14.24
C CYS A 370 -6.67 -32.33 15.37
N CYS A 371 -5.98 -32.25 16.51
CA CYS A 371 -6.27 -31.27 17.53
C CYS A 371 -6.09 -29.87 16.93
N CYS A 372 -7.20 -29.17 16.71
CA CYS A 372 -7.19 -27.71 16.66
C CYS A 372 -7.06 -27.21 18.10
N CYS A 373 -5.99 -26.47 18.40
CA CYS A 373 -5.90 -25.62 19.58
C CYS A 373 -6.52 -24.25 19.29
#